data_AF-A0A949TNY1-F1
#
_entry.id   AF-A0A949TNY1-F1
#
_cell.length_a   1.000
_cell.length_b   1.000
_cell.length_c   1.000
_cell.angle_alpha   90.00
_cell.angle_beta   90.00
_cell.angle_gamma   90.00
#
_symmetry.space_group_name_H-M   'P 1'
#
loop_
_entity.id
_entity.type
_entity.pdbx_description
1 polymer ?
#
loop_
_entity_poly.entity_id
_entity_poly.type
_entity_poly.pdbx_seq_one_letter_code
_entity_poly.pdbx_strand_id
1 'polypeptide(L)' 'MAIEIIITAIIGVCAVTIFYKNLKKKAQGKCDCGSCSSHCPNYKNSNN' A
#
# COMPACT_ATOMS: atom_id res chain seq x y z
N MET A 1 20.97 -25.04 -2.70
CA MET A 1 21.13 -24.14 -1.54
C MET A 1 21.21 -22.68 -1.94
N ALA A 2 22.17 -22.22 -2.75
CA ALA A 2 22.27 -20.80 -3.13
C ALA A 2 21.08 -20.27 -3.95
N ILE A 3 20.58 -21.04 -4.93
CA ILE A 3 19.42 -20.62 -5.76
C ILE A 3 18.15 -20.46 -4.92
N GLU A 4 17.90 -21.34 -3.96
CA GLU A 4 16.70 -21.23 -3.13
C GLU A 4 16.71 -19.95 -2.29
N ILE A 5 17.85 -19.62 -1.70
CA ILE A 5 18.04 -18.36 -0.94
C ILE A 5 17.79 -17.15 -1.85
N ILE A 6 18.27 -17.17 -3.09
CA ILE A 6 18.06 -16.09 -4.06
C ILE A 6 16.57 -15.94 -4.40
N ILE A 7 15.88 -17.04 -4.69
CA ILE A 7 14.45 -17.03 -5.02
C ILE A 7 13.63 -16.51 -3.84
N THR A 8 13.90 -17.02 -2.63
CA THR A 8 13.21 -16.57 -1.42
C THR A 8 13.46 -15.09 -1.13
N ALA A 9 14.69 -14.60 -1.33
CA ALA A 9 15.01 -13.19 -1.16
C ALA A 9 14.26 -12.30 -2.16
N ILE A 10 14.18 -12.70 -3.44
CA ILE A 10 13.44 -11.97 -4.47
C ILE A 10 11.95 -11.87 -4.11
N ILE A 11 11.32 -12.99 -3.73
CA ILE A 11 9.91 -13.01 -3.34
C ILE A 11 9.68 -12.12 -2.11
N GLY A 12 10.56 -12.21 -1.10
CA GLY A 12 10.48 -11.40 0.12
C GLY A 12 10.56 -9.90 -0.18
N VAL A 13 11.54 -9.48 -0.99
CA VAL A 13 11.71 -8.06 -1.38
C VAL A 13 10.52 -7.55 -2.18
N CYS A 14 10.00 -8.36 -3.11
CA CYS A 14 8.80 -8.02 -3.89
C CYS A 14 7.58 -7.83 -2.97
N ALA A 15 7.35 -8.77 -2.06
CA ALA A 15 6.22 -8.71 -1.11
C ALA A 15 6.32 -7.48 -0.20
N VAL A 16 7.48 -7.20 0.39
CA VAL A 16 7.70 -6.02 1.24
C VAL A 16 7.52 -4.74 0.45
N THR A 17 8.03 -4.67 -0.79
CA THR A 17 7.90 -3.48 -1.64
C THR A 17 6.45 -3.19 -2.01
N ILE A 18 5.69 -4.23 -2.39
CA ILE A 18 4.25 -4.12 -2.69
C ILE A 18 3.49 -3.71 -1.44
N PHE A 19 3.74 -4.37 -0.31
CA PHE A 19 3.09 -4.07 0.96
C PHE A 19 3.37 -2.61 1.40
N TYR A 20 4.63 -2.16 1.34
CA TYR A 20 5.01 -0.79 1.70
C TYR A 20 4.40 0.25 0.75
N LYS A 21 4.34 -0.01 -0.56
CA LYS A 21 3.65 0.86 -1.51
C LYS A 21 2.16 0.94 -1.25
N ASN A 22 1.51 -0.18 -0.94
CA ASN A 22 0.09 -0.22 -0.59
C ASN A 22 -0.21 0.48 0.73
N LEU A 23 0.63 0.28 1.76
CA LEU A 23 0.54 1.00 3.03
C LEU A 23 0.74 2.50 2.83
N LYS A 24 1.73 2.92 2.03
CA LYS A 24 1.93 4.34 1.70
C LYS A 24 0.74 4.92 0.96
N LYS A 25 0.16 4.22 -0.02
CA LYS A 25 -1.05 4.68 -0.72
C LYS A 25 -2.23 4.85 0.25
N LYS A 26 -2.43 3.88 1.15
CA LYS A 26 -3.48 3.94 2.19
C LYS A 26 -3.23 5.07 3.19
N ALA A 27 -1.99 5.25 3.65
CA ALA A 27 -1.60 6.29 4.62
C ALA A 27 -1.58 7.70 4.02
N GLN A 28 -1.31 7.83 2.71
CA GLN A 28 -1.41 9.10 1.97
C GLN A 28 -2.86 9.46 1.60
N GLY A 29 -3.86 8.69 2.07
CA GLY A 29 -5.28 8.95 1.81
C GLY A 29 -5.66 8.83 0.33
N LYS A 30 -4.86 8.13 -0.50
CA LYS A 30 -5.21 7.90 -1.90
C LYS A 30 -6.35 6.89 -1.95
N CYS A 31 -7.54 7.44 -2.14
CA CYS A 31 -8.80 6.72 -2.27
C CYS A 31 -8.78 5.92 -3.59
N ASP A 32 -8.67 4.59 -3.49
CA ASP A 32 -8.71 3.67 -4.63
C ASP A 32 -10.17 3.43 -5.04
N CYS A 33 -10.82 4.47 -5.57
CA CYS A 33 -12.21 4.39 -5.99
C CYS A 33 -12.37 4.99 -7.38
N GLY A 34 -12.55 4.09 -8.35
CA GLY A 34 -12.74 4.43 -9.76
C GLY A 34 -14.00 5.27 -10.05
N SER A 35 -14.87 5.46 -9.07
CA SER A 35 -16.04 6.35 -9.15
C SER A 35 -16.40 6.92 -7.77
N CYS A 36 -15.40 7.43 -7.02
CA CYS A 36 -15.68 8.08 -5.73
C CYS A 36 -16.51 9.35 -5.94
N SER A 37 -17.82 9.23 -5.71
CA SER A 37 -18.71 10.37 -5.51
C SER A 37 -18.33 11.06 -4.19
N SER A 38 -17.53 12.12 -4.31
CA SER A 38 -17.42 13.28 -3.40
C SER A 38 -17.13 13.08 -1.90
N HIS A 39 -17.00 11.87 -1.36
CA HIS A 39 -16.82 11.66 0.08
C HIS A 39 -15.89 10.48 0.37
N CYS A 40 -14.59 10.74 0.29
CA CYS A 40 -13.59 9.81 0.79
C CYS A 40 -13.53 9.94 2.32
N PRO A 41 -13.76 8.85 3.08
CA PRO A 41 -13.86 8.88 4.55
C PRO A 41 -12.51 9.11 5.26
N ASN A 42 -11.47 9.57 4.54
CA ASN A 42 -10.20 10.02 5.10
C ASN A 42 -9.98 11.54 4.91
N TYR A 43 -11.01 12.30 4.50
CA TYR A 43 -11.01 13.74 4.75
C TYR A 43 -11.12 13.92 6.26
N LYS A 44 -9.99 14.23 6.88
CA LYS A 44 -9.89 14.65 8.27
C LYS A 44 -10.96 15.71 8.52
N ASN A 45 -12.04 15.33 9.21
CA ASN A 45 -12.90 16.30 9.86
C ASN A 45 -12.06 16.88 11.01
N SER A 46 -11.33 17.94 10.69
CA SER A 46 -10.70 18.81 11.68
C SER A 46 -11.82 19.64 12.31
N ASN A 47 -12.61 19.04 13.19
CA ASN A 47 -13.57 19.75 14.02
C ASN A 47 -13.51 19.32 15.51
N ASN A 48 -12.31 19.37 16.10
CA ASN A 48 -12.15 19.91 17.44
C ASN A 48 -10.71 20.39 17.63
#